data_AF-A0AAW2RFS7-F1
#
_entry.id   AF-A0AAW2RFS7-F1
#
_cell.length_a   1.000
_cell.length_b   1.000
_cell.length_c   1.000
_cell.angle_alpha   90.00
_cell.angle_beta   90.00
_cell.angle_gamma   90.00
#
_symmetry.space_group_name_H-M   'P 1'
#
loop_
_entity.id
_entity.type
_entity.pdbx_description
1 polymer ?
#
loop_
_entity_poly.entity_id
_entity_poly.type
_entity_poly.pdbx_seq_one_letter_code
_entity_poly.pdbx_strand_id
1 'polypeptide(L)'
;MSTKQPKFEALVSSFKGMLNPVKGLEMRRLEEGRFLIRFNHIIDRNQALEGCPWNFEKVTLILNGVGINENPLNVDLDWCEFHVHVHDLPLSKMNFGIASSIGNSLDPFRDMEMDDAGRAWGDSLQIRVAINVTQALIRALRVSTPQWDELVVSFTYERL
;
A
#
# COMPACT_ATOMS: atom_id res chain seq x y z
N MET A 1 5.47 -23.15 7.78
CA MET A 1 6.85 -22.75 7.45
C MET A 1 7.29 -21.74 8.50
N SER A 2 8.45 -21.92 9.14
CA SER A 2 8.90 -21.04 10.23
C SER A 2 9.43 -19.72 9.65
N THR A 3 8.64 -18.66 9.75
CA THR A 3 9.06 -17.30 9.40
C THR A 3 10.03 -16.84 10.48
N LYS A 4 11.34 -16.89 10.22
CA LYS A 4 12.35 -16.32 11.11
C LYS A 4 12.08 -14.81 11.22
N GLN A 5 11.70 -14.35 12.41
CA GLN A 5 11.51 -12.94 12.65
C GLN A 5 12.85 -12.19 12.62
N PRO A 6 12.87 -10.97 12.07
CA PRO A 6 13.99 -10.05 12.23
C PRO A 6 14.39 -9.93 13.70
N LYS A 7 15.70 -9.88 13.98
CA LYS A 7 16.15 -9.40 15.29
C LYS A 7 15.62 -7.97 15.45
N PHE A 8 14.92 -7.70 16.54
CA PHE A 8 14.24 -6.42 16.77
C PHE A 8 15.15 -5.21 16.57
N GLU A 9 16.41 -5.27 17.03
CA GLU A 9 17.38 -4.18 16.85
C GLU A 9 17.74 -3.95 15.37
N ALA A 10 17.88 -5.01 14.57
CA ALA A 10 18.14 -4.90 13.15
C ALA A 10 16.94 -4.30 12.41
N LEU A 11 15.72 -4.71 12.77
CA LEU A 11 14.49 -4.11 12.27
C LEU A 11 14.45 -2.60 12.57
N VAL A 12 14.69 -2.21 13.83
CA VAL A 12 14.68 -0.80 14.24
C VAL A 12 15.72 0.00 13.47
N SER A 13 16.94 -0.50 13.35
CA SER A 13 18.03 0.19 12.65
C SER A 13 17.68 0.41 11.18
N SER A 14 17.25 -0.63 10.48
CA SER A 14 16.92 -0.53 9.05
C SER A 14 15.66 0.28 8.79
N PHE A 15 14.65 0.16 9.66
CA PHE A 15 13.42 0.94 9.53
C PHE A 15 13.69 2.44 9.74
N LYS A 16 14.55 2.82 10.69
CA LYS A 16 15.01 4.20 10.85
C LYS A 16 15.78 4.71 9.62
N GLY A 17 16.65 3.88 9.04
CA GLY A 17 17.38 4.24 7.83
C GLY A 17 16.47 4.41 6.60
N MET A 18 15.47 3.54 6.47
CA MET A 18 14.51 3.55 5.37
C MET A 18 13.53 4.73 5.45
N LEU A 19 12.97 5.00 6.63
CA LEU A 19 12.09 6.16 6.81
C LEU A 19 12.84 7.49 6.86
N ASN A 20 14.10 7.48 7.30
CA ASN A 20 14.96 8.65 7.49
C ASN A 20 14.23 9.85 8.13
N PRO A 21 13.57 9.68 9.30
CA PRO A 21 12.75 10.71 9.91
C PRO A 21 13.59 11.93 10.33
N VAL A 22 13.14 13.13 9.96
CA VAL A 22 13.90 14.38 10.20
C VAL A 22 14.06 14.66 11.70
N LYS A 23 13.04 14.36 12.51
CA LYS A 23 13.08 14.59 13.97
C LYS A 23 13.30 13.31 14.77
N GLY A 24 13.56 12.20 14.09
CA GLY A 24 13.72 10.91 14.72
C GLY A 24 12.41 10.23 15.11
N LEU A 25 12.55 8.97 15.51
CA LEU A 25 11.46 8.14 16.01
C LEU A 25 11.96 7.20 17.11
N GLU A 26 11.02 6.74 17.92
CA GLU A 26 11.19 5.65 18.87
C GLU A 26 10.31 4.48 18.46
N MET A 27 10.82 3.26 18.64
CA MET A 27 10.06 2.05 18.36
C MET A 27 10.10 1.14 19.58
N ARG A 28 8.95 0.59 19.94
CA ARG A 28 8.79 -0.35 21.05
C ARG A 28 8.08 -1.60 20.55
N ARG A 29 8.57 -2.78 20.93
CA ARG A 29 7.84 -4.04 20.74
C ARG A 29 6.67 -4.11 21.73
N LEU A 30 5.48 -4.39 21.22
CA LEU A 30 4.29 -4.63 22.04
C LEU A 30 4.13 -6.12 22.32
N GLU A 31 4.12 -6.91 21.26
CA GLU A 31 4.05 -8.37 21.29
C GLU A 31 4.79 -8.96 20.08
N GLU A 32 4.54 -10.23 19.76
CA GLU A 32 5.08 -10.85 18.56
C GLU A 32 4.47 -10.25 17.29
N GLY A 33 5.30 -9.77 16.37
CA GLY A 33 4.86 -9.16 15.12
C GLY A 33 4.26 -7.75 15.24
N ARG A 34 3.99 -7.22 16.45
CA ARG A 34 3.45 -5.87 16.66
C ARG A 34 4.42 -4.92 17.34
N PHE A 35 4.52 -3.72 16.76
CA PHE A 35 5.40 -2.65 17.20
C PHE A 35 4.64 -1.33 17.29
N LEU A 36 4.97 -0.51 18.28
CA LEU A 36 4.51 0.86 18.40
C LEU A 36 5.63 1.79 17.97
N ILE A 37 5.33 2.71 17.06
CA ILE A 37 6.27 3.74 16.60
C ILE A 37 5.76 5.10 17.05
N ARG A 38 6.61 5.82 17.77
CA ARG A 38 6.38 7.23 18.13
C ARG A 38 7.28 8.09 17.26
N PHE A 39 6.68 8.83 16.35
CA PHE A 39 7.35 9.86 15.57
C PHE A 39 7.43 11.16 16.37
N ASN A 40 8.56 11.85 16.30
CA ASN A 40 8.73 13.15 16.93
C ASN A 40 8.17 14.30 16.08
N HIS A 41 7.68 14.01 14.87
CA HIS A 41 7.11 14.99 13.96
C HIS A 41 5.97 14.39 13.12
N ILE A 42 4.92 15.17 12.90
CA ILE A 42 3.72 14.69 12.17
C ILE A 42 3.98 14.44 10.69
N ILE A 43 4.88 15.21 10.06
CA ILE A 43 5.23 15.00 8.64
C ILE A 43 5.97 13.67 8.46
N ASP A 44 6.92 13.34 9.35
CA ASP A 44 7.62 12.05 9.31
C ASP A 44 6.64 10.88 9.47
N ARG A 45 5.64 11.04 10.36
CA ARG A 45 4.56 10.06 10.54
C ARG A 45 3.73 9.89 9.27
N ASN A 46 3.30 10.98 8.66
CA ASN A 46 2.43 10.93 7.48
C ASN A 46 3.16 10.33 6.28
N GLN A 47 4.42 10.71 6.05
CA GLN A 47 5.26 10.10 5.02
C GLN A 47 5.45 8.60 5.24
N ALA A 48 5.61 8.17 6.50
CA ALA A 48 5.69 6.75 6.82
C ALA A 48 4.37 6.01 6.49
N LEU A 49 3.21 6.60 6.77
CA LEU A 49 1.91 5.99 6.45
C LEU A 49 1.65 5.95 4.95
N GLU A 50 1.91 7.05 4.24
CA GLU A 50 1.73 7.16 2.78
C GLU A 50 2.69 6.26 1.99
N GLY A 51 3.82 5.89 2.59
CA GLY A 51 4.79 4.98 1.99
C GLY A 51 4.49 3.49 2.19
N CYS A 52 3.38 3.10 2.83
CA CYS A 52 2.97 1.69 2.91
C CYS A 52 2.82 1.11 1.48
N PRO A 53 3.16 -0.17 1.25
CA PRO A 53 3.87 -1.08 2.16
C PRO A 53 5.37 -0.76 2.26
N TRP A 54 5.97 -1.14 3.40
CA TRP A 54 7.42 -1.11 3.58
C TRP A 54 7.99 -2.52 3.62
N ASN A 55 9.16 -2.76 3.02
CA ASN A 55 9.79 -4.08 3.03
C ASN A 55 11.09 -4.10 3.81
N PHE A 56 11.26 -5.14 4.64
CA PHE A 56 12.46 -5.43 5.39
C PHE A 56 12.77 -6.92 5.30
N GLU A 57 13.92 -7.31 4.75
CA GLU A 57 14.41 -8.70 4.73
C GLU A 57 13.33 -9.76 4.36
N LYS A 58 12.56 -9.49 3.29
CA LYS A 58 11.44 -10.33 2.79
C LYS A 58 10.18 -10.34 3.67
N VAL A 59 10.08 -9.44 4.64
CA VAL A 59 8.89 -9.20 5.45
C VAL A 59 8.31 -7.84 5.08
N THR A 60 7.00 -7.79 4.86
CA THR A 60 6.27 -6.56 4.64
C THR A 60 5.80 -5.99 5.99
N LEU A 61 6.06 -4.71 6.22
CA LEU A 61 5.67 -3.96 7.40
C LEU A 61 4.46 -3.10 7.02
N ILE A 62 3.39 -3.28 7.79
CA ILE A 62 2.14 -2.53 7.66
C ILE A 62 2.09 -1.53 8.80
N LEU A 63 1.69 -0.30 8.47
CA LEU A 63 1.60 0.81 9.41
C LEU A 63 0.18 1.33 9.41
N ASN A 64 -0.36 1.54 10.59
CA ASN A 64 -1.62 2.24 10.77
C ASN A 64 -1.51 3.21 11.96
N GLY A 65 -2.34 4.25 11.94
CA GLY A 65 -2.41 5.21 13.03
C GLY A 65 -3.08 4.59 14.25
N VAL A 66 -2.58 4.93 15.44
CA VAL A 66 -3.26 4.63 16.70
C VAL A 66 -4.10 5.84 17.11
N GLY A 67 -5.40 5.64 17.35
CA GLY A 67 -6.28 6.67 17.90
C GLY A 67 -5.90 7.08 19.33
N ILE A 68 -6.28 8.30 19.75
CA ILE A 68 -5.90 8.90 21.05
C ILE A 68 -6.28 8.00 22.24
N ASN A 69 -7.39 7.27 22.16
CA ASN A 69 -7.90 6.39 23.21
C ASN A 69 -7.95 4.92 22.76
N GLU A 70 -7.27 4.58 21.67
CA GLU A 70 -7.27 3.24 21.12
C GLU A 70 -6.14 2.40 21.72
N ASN A 71 -6.43 1.14 22.02
CA ASN A 71 -5.37 0.20 22.39
C ASN A 71 -4.58 -0.17 21.11
N PRO A 72 -3.26 0.08 21.06
CA PRO A 72 -2.44 -0.25 19.89
C PRO A 72 -2.51 -1.72 19.45
N LEU A 73 -2.83 -2.64 20.36
CA LEU A 73 -2.99 -4.07 20.05
C LEU A 73 -4.28 -4.37 19.27
N ASN A 74 -5.29 -3.50 19.35
CA ASN A 74 -6.57 -3.66 18.68
C ASN A 74 -6.62 -2.96 17.31
N VAL A 75 -5.57 -2.19 16.96
CA VAL A 75 -5.48 -1.52 15.67
C VAL A 75 -5.47 -2.56 14.55
N ASP A 76 -6.37 -2.38 13.60
CA ASP A 76 -6.45 -3.22 12.42
C ASP A 76 -5.23 -2.98 11.50
N LEU A 77 -4.57 -4.07 11.13
CA LEU A 77 -3.40 -4.10 10.23
C LEU A 77 -3.66 -5.02 9.03
N ASP A 78 -4.91 -5.39 8.78
CA ASP A 78 -5.30 -6.22 7.64
C ASP A 78 -5.31 -5.42 6.33
N TRP A 79 -5.28 -4.09 6.40
CA TRP A 79 -5.31 -3.20 5.24
C TRP A 79 -4.02 -2.40 5.09
N CYS A 80 -3.47 -2.36 3.88
CA CYS A 80 -2.37 -1.46 3.51
C CYS A 80 -2.65 -0.85 2.13
N GLU A 81 -2.27 0.40 1.93
CA GLU A 81 -2.38 1.05 0.64
C GLU A 81 -1.25 0.62 -0.28
N PHE A 82 -1.59 0.21 -1.50
CA PHE A 82 -0.63 -0.15 -2.54
C PHE A 82 -0.78 0.77 -3.73
N HIS A 83 0.36 1.14 -4.31
CA HIS A 83 0.42 1.58 -5.69
C HIS A 83 0.36 0.34 -6.59
N VAL A 84 -0.60 0.34 -7.51
CA VAL A 84 -0.87 -0.78 -8.43
C VAL A 84 -0.84 -0.26 -9.85
N HIS A 85 -0.02 -0.88 -10.69
CA HIS A 85 -0.01 -0.68 -12.12
C HIS A 85 -0.99 -1.63 -12.78
N VAL A 86 -1.97 -1.08 -13.49
CA VAL A 86 -2.93 -1.80 -14.34
C VAL A 86 -2.40 -1.78 -15.77
N HIS A 87 -2.02 -2.96 -16.25
CA HIS A 87 -1.48 -3.17 -17.59
C HIS A 87 -2.56 -3.63 -18.56
N ASP A 88 -2.21 -3.61 -19.84
CA ASP A 88 -3.05 -4.09 -20.94
C ASP A 88 -4.36 -3.30 -21.11
N LEU A 89 -4.47 -2.13 -20.46
CA LEU A 89 -5.58 -1.21 -20.57
C LEU A 89 -5.28 -0.16 -21.65
N PRO A 90 -6.01 -0.13 -22.80
CA PRO A 90 -5.76 0.86 -23.83
C PRO A 90 -5.87 2.31 -23.32
N LEU A 91 -5.08 3.21 -23.88
CA LEU A 91 -4.99 4.61 -23.42
C LEU A 91 -6.35 5.33 -23.40
N SER A 92 -7.23 5.06 -24.38
CA SER A 92 -8.58 5.62 -24.43
C SER A 92 -9.47 5.20 -23.24
N LYS A 93 -9.05 4.17 -22.51
CA LYS A 93 -9.72 3.56 -21.36
C LYS A 93 -9.17 4.06 -20.03
N MET A 94 -8.02 4.75 -20.01
CA MET A 94 -7.37 5.22 -18.78
C MET A 94 -8.06 6.49 -18.25
N ASN A 95 -9.19 6.30 -17.58
CA ASN A 95 -9.96 7.37 -16.96
C ASN A 95 -10.43 6.95 -15.55
N PHE A 96 -10.88 7.94 -14.77
CA PHE A 96 -11.32 7.75 -13.39
C PHE A 96 -12.43 6.71 -13.20
N GLY A 97 -13.43 6.68 -14.10
CA GLY A 97 -14.51 5.72 -14.00
C GLY A 97 -14.01 4.27 -14.12
N ILE A 98 -13.13 4.02 -15.08
CA ILE A 98 -12.51 2.70 -15.28
C ILE A 98 -11.54 2.38 -14.14
N ALA A 99 -10.70 3.34 -13.73
CA ALA A 99 -9.76 3.18 -12.62
C ALA A 99 -10.47 2.79 -11.32
N SER A 100 -11.54 3.50 -10.99
CA SER A 100 -12.36 3.24 -9.80
C SER A 100 -13.05 1.88 -9.89
N SER A 101 -13.60 1.51 -11.05
CA SER A 101 -14.23 0.20 -11.25
C SER A 101 -13.23 -0.95 -11.11
N ILE A 102 -12.06 -0.84 -11.73
CA ILE A 102 -11.00 -1.86 -11.65
C ILE A 102 -10.46 -1.93 -10.22
N GLY A 103 -10.14 -0.78 -9.62
CA GLY A 103 -9.65 -0.67 -8.25
C GLY A 103 -10.59 -1.35 -7.26
N ASN A 104 -11.87 -0.99 -7.28
CA ASN A 104 -12.89 -1.59 -6.39
C ASN A 104 -13.14 -3.09 -6.65
N SER A 105 -12.69 -3.64 -7.78
CA SER A 105 -12.70 -5.08 -8.03
C SER A 105 -11.50 -5.79 -7.40
N LEU A 106 -10.42 -5.06 -7.10
CA LEU A 106 -9.31 -5.54 -6.29
C LEU A 106 -9.69 -5.46 -4.81
N ASP A 107 -10.03 -4.26 -4.36
CA ASP A 107 -10.27 -3.88 -2.97
C ASP A 107 -10.63 -2.37 -2.94
N PRO A 108 -10.94 -1.73 -1.79
CA PRO A 108 -11.33 -0.32 -1.77
C PRO A 108 -10.36 0.61 -2.53
N PHE A 109 -10.86 1.19 -3.63
CA PHE A 109 -10.14 2.16 -4.43
C PHE A 109 -9.92 3.45 -3.64
N ARG A 110 -8.71 4.01 -3.72
CA ARG A 110 -8.34 5.26 -3.05
C ARG A 110 -8.24 6.41 -4.04
N ASP A 111 -7.38 6.25 -5.04
CA ASP A 111 -7.14 7.29 -6.03
C ASP A 111 -6.45 6.73 -7.28
N MET A 112 -6.22 7.57 -8.28
CA MET A 112 -5.38 7.27 -9.44
C MET A 112 -4.41 8.41 -9.71
N GLU A 113 -3.23 8.07 -10.24
CA GLU A 113 -2.28 9.10 -10.63
C GLU A 113 -2.72 9.79 -11.93
N MET A 114 -2.59 11.11 -11.93
CA MET A 114 -2.89 11.97 -13.07
C MET A 114 -1.81 13.05 -13.18
N ASP A 115 -1.54 13.52 -14.40
CA ASP A 115 -0.71 14.71 -14.62
C ASP A 115 -1.44 16.01 -14.26
N ASP A 116 -0.74 17.15 -14.34
CA ASP A 116 -1.28 18.48 -14.03
C ASP A 116 -2.49 18.88 -14.90
N ALA A 117 -2.70 18.19 -16.04
CA ALA A 117 -3.83 18.39 -16.92
C ALA A 117 -4.97 17.37 -16.68
N GLY A 118 -4.89 16.56 -15.63
CA GLY A 118 -5.89 15.55 -15.27
C GLY A 118 -5.86 14.32 -16.17
N ARG A 119 -4.74 14.04 -16.83
CA ARG A 119 -4.59 12.90 -17.75
C ARG A 119 -3.80 11.80 -17.07
N ALA A 120 -4.34 10.59 -17.12
CA ALA A 120 -3.60 9.38 -16.77
C ALA A 120 -3.01 8.78 -18.05
N TRP A 121 -1.79 9.21 -18.38
CA TRP A 121 -1.05 8.74 -19.55
C TRP A 121 0.20 7.99 -19.10
N GLY A 122 0.48 6.87 -19.77
CA GLY A 122 1.65 6.03 -19.50
C GLY A 122 1.48 4.65 -20.10
N ASP A 123 2.50 3.81 -19.90
CA ASP A 123 2.49 2.40 -20.34
C ASP A 123 1.50 1.55 -19.52
N SER A 124 1.08 2.06 -18.35
CA SER A 124 0.11 1.45 -17.46
C SER A 124 -0.69 2.52 -16.74
N LEU A 125 -1.89 2.18 -16.28
CA LEU A 125 -2.68 3.03 -15.41
C LEU A 125 -2.25 2.78 -13.95
N GLN A 126 -1.79 3.82 -13.25
CA GLN A 126 -1.40 3.70 -11.86
C GLN A 126 -2.54 4.10 -10.93
N ILE A 127 -2.91 3.20 -10.04
CA ILE A 127 -3.99 3.38 -9.05
C ILE A 127 -3.48 3.13 -7.64
N ARG A 128 -4.14 3.73 -6.66
CA ARG A 128 -3.99 3.43 -5.24
C ARG A 128 -5.19 2.62 -4.74
N VAL A 129 -4.92 1.50 -4.09
CA VAL A 129 -5.94 0.59 -3.54
C VAL A 129 -5.54 0.21 -2.12
N ALA A 130 -6.49 0.22 -1.19
CA ALA A 130 -6.29 -0.32 0.15
C ALA A 130 -6.51 -1.83 0.12
N ILE A 131 -5.45 -2.61 -0.03
CA ILE A 131 -5.49 -4.06 -0.18
C ILE A 131 -5.66 -4.75 1.16
N ASN A 132 -6.52 -5.77 1.23
CA ASN A 132 -6.56 -6.69 2.35
C ASN A 132 -5.38 -7.68 2.27
N VAL A 133 -4.37 -7.48 3.10
CA VAL A 133 -3.13 -8.27 3.10
C VAL A 133 -3.29 -9.70 3.64
N THR A 134 -4.46 -10.01 4.21
CA THR A 134 -4.80 -11.38 4.65
C THR A 134 -5.26 -12.25 3.47
N GLN A 135 -5.54 -11.64 2.32
CA GLN A 135 -5.99 -12.31 1.11
C GLN A 135 -4.87 -12.38 0.06
N ALA A 136 -5.02 -13.32 -0.88
CA ALA A 136 -4.09 -13.44 -2.00
C ALA A 136 -4.27 -12.28 -2.97
N LEU A 137 -3.15 -11.71 -3.44
CA LEU A 137 -3.17 -10.63 -4.42
C LEU A 137 -3.70 -11.11 -5.77
N ILE A 138 -4.63 -10.35 -6.34
CA ILE A 138 -5.17 -10.57 -7.68
C ILE A 138 -4.13 -10.09 -8.70
N ARG A 139 -3.66 -10.99 -9.57
CA ARG A 139 -2.64 -10.67 -10.58
C ARG A 139 -3.20 -10.34 -11.95
N ALA A 140 -4.44 -10.74 -12.22
CA ALA A 140 -5.16 -10.39 -13.43
C ALA A 140 -6.67 -10.44 -13.18
N LEU A 141 -7.41 -9.61 -13.90
CA LEU A 141 -8.87 -9.54 -13.82
C LEU A 141 -9.44 -9.44 -15.22
N ARG A 142 -10.53 -10.17 -15.46
CA ARG A 142 -11.35 -9.98 -16.65
C ARG A 142 -12.35 -8.87 -16.41
N VAL A 143 -12.25 -7.79 -17.18
CA VAL A 143 -13.10 -6.61 -17.10
C VAL A 143 -14.06 -6.62 -18.28
N SER A 144 -15.35 -6.49 -17.99
CA SER A 144 -16.41 -6.39 -18.99
C SER A 144 -17.24 -5.15 -18.71
N THR A 145 -17.46 -4.32 -19.73
CA THR A 145 -18.42 -3.21 -19.66
C THR A 145 -19.37 -3.27 -20.85
N PRO A 146 -20.60 -2.75 -20.74
CA PRO A 146 -21.57 -2.83 -21.83
C PRO A 146 -21.11 -2.17 -23.14
N GLN A 147 -20.15 -1.26 -23.10
CA GLN A 147 -19.71 -0.52 -24.29
C GLN A 147 -18.45 -1.15 -24.96
N TRP A 148 -17.85 -2.19 -24.39
CA TRP A 148 -16.47 -2.65 -24.71
C TRP A 148 -16.36 -4.17 -24.65
N ASP A 149 -15.59 -4.75 -25.57
CA ASP A 149 -15.25 -6.18 -25.51
C ASP A 149 -14.53 -6.53 -24.21
N GLU A 150 -14.75 -7.77 -23.74
CA GLU A 150 -14.06 -8.31 -22.58
C GLU A 150 -12.54 -8.18 -22.74
N LEU A 151 -11.92 -7.54 -21.75
CA LEU A 151 -10.48 -7.31 -21.69
C LEU A 151 -9.93 -7.95 -20.42
N VAL A 152 -8.81 -8.65 -20.53
CA VAL A 152 -8.05 -9.08 -19.36
C VAL A 152 -7.00 -8.02 -19.10
N VAL A 153 -7.01 -7.45 -17.89
CA VAL A 153 -5.95 -6.56 -17.41
C VAL A 153 -5.09 -7.30 -16.40
N SER A 154 -3.80 -6.97 -16.35
CA SER A 154 -2.86 -7.56 -15.40
C SER A 154 -2.35 -6.50 -14.41
N PHE A 155 -1.95 -6.95 -13.22
CA PHE A 155 -1.57 -6.07 -12.11
C PHE A 155 -0.14 -6.31 -11.64
N THR A 156 0.60 -5.21 -11.50
CA THR A 156 1.85 -5.19 -10.74
C THR A 156 1.67 -4.30 -9.52
N TYR A 157 2.07 -4.79 -8.37
CA TYR A 157 2.03 -4.04 -7.12
C TYR A 157 3.43 -3.50 -6.86
N GLU A 158 3.54 -2.19 -6.63
CA GLU A 158 4.82 -1.62 -6.26
C GLU A 158 5.30 -2.18 -4.91
N ARG A 159 6.61 -2.31 -4.77
CA ARG A 159 7.26 -2.73 -3.51
C ARG A 159 6.76 -4.11 -3.04
N LEU A 160 6.60 -5.08 -3.95
CA LEU A 160 6.36 -6.50 -3.64
C LEU A 160 7.25 -7.42 -4.47
#